data_AF-A0A0V8D4H0-F1
#
_entry.id   AF-A0A0V8D4H0-F1
#
_cell.length_a   1.000
_cell.length_b   1.000
_cell.length_c   1.000
_cell.angle_alpha   90.00
_cell.angle_beta   90.00
_cell.angle_gamma   90.00
#
_symmetry.space_group_name_H-M   'P 1'
#
loop_
_entity.id
_entity.type
_entity.pdbx_description
1 polymer ?
#
loop_
_entity_poly.entity_id
_entity_poly.type
_entity_poly.pdbx_seq_one_letter_code
_entity_poly.pdbx_strand_id
1 'polypeptide(L)'
;MTLAVNRRFKNEKGEREADFISIIIWGKSAETLVSYAKKGSLISIEGEIRTRNYTDKQNQKHYVTEILGLSYDLLESRATIALRESAVKVEETLLDAEELPF
;
A
#
# COMPACT_ATOMS: atom_id res chain seq x y z
N MET A 1 -3.29 1.11 6.32
CA MET A 1 -2.80 0.78 4.95
C MET A 1 -1.31 0.51 5.03
N THR A 2 -0.73 -0.14 4.02
CA THR A 2 0.73 -0.37 3.95
C THR A 2 1.26 0.20 2.65
N LEU A 3 2.30 1.04 2.75
CA LEU A 3 2.96 1.63 1.60
C LEU A 3 4.28 0.90 1.32
N ALA A 4 4.47 0.46 0.09
CA ALA A 4 5.74 -0.07 -0.37
C ALA A 4 6.62 1.08 -0.87
N VAL A 5 7.80 1.23 -0.27
CA VAL A 5 8.79 2.24 -0.64
C VAL A 5 10.03 1.55 -1.15
N ASN A 6 10.33 1.73 -2.44
CA ASN A 6 11.53 1.16 -3.04
C ASN A 6 12.79 1.85 -2.49
N ARG A 7 13.78 1.06 -2.08
CA ARG A 7 15.08 1.57 -1.66
C ARG A 7 15.83 2.14 -2.85
N ARG A 8 16.55 3.25 -2.62
CA ARG A 8 17.33 3.94 -3.67
C ARG A 8 18.45 3.04 -4.22
N PHE A 9 19.09 2.26 -3.36
CA PHE A 9 20.23 1.42 -3.69
C PHE A 9 19.83 -0.04 -3.80
N LYS A 10 20.53 -0.75 -4.66
CA LYS A 10 20.42 -2.21 -4.79
C LYS A 10 21.19 -2.87 -3.63
N ASN A 11 20.71 -4.02 -3.18
CA ASN A 11 21.44 -4.86 -2.24
C ASN A 11 22.70 -5.47 -2.90
N GLU A 12 23.50 -6.20 -2.13
CA GLU A 12 24.73 -6.86 -2.63
C GLU A 12 24.46 -7.86 -3.78
N LYS A 13 23.22 -8.34 -3.91
CA LYS A 13 22.77 -9.25 -4.98
C LYS A 13 22.31 -8.51 -6.24
N GLY A 14 22.32 -7.18 -6.24
CA GLY A 14 21.88 -6.36 -7.39
C GLY A 14 20.37 -6.18 -7.49
N GLU A 15 19.61 -6.58 -6.47
CA GLU A 15 18.14 -6.49 -6.42
C GLU A 15 17.71 -5.20 -5.71
N ARG A 16 16.57 -4.63 -6.13
CA ARG A 16 15.93 -3.49 -5.44
C ARG A 16 14.93 -4.04 -4.44
N GLU A 17 15.19 -3.76 -3.17
CA GLU A 17 14.28 -4.10 -2.08
C GLU A 17 13.26 -2.99 -1.84
N ALA A 18 12.14 -3.37 -1.23
CA ALA A 18 11.09 -2.44 -0.81
C ALA A 18 10.86 -2.56 0.70
N ASP A 19 10.71 -1.40 1.34
CA ASP A 19 10.26 -1.30 2.72
C ASP A 19 8.74 -1.16 2.77
N PHE A 20 8.12 -1.86 3.71
CA PHE A 20 6.67 -1.85 3.88
C PHE A 20 6.32 -1.07 5.14
N ILE A 21 5.80 0.13 4.95
CA ILE A 21 5.54 1.07 6.03
C ILE A 21 4.04 1.08 6.34
N SER A 22 3.72 0.79 7.61
CA SER A 22 2.35 0.87 8.12
C SER A 22 1.94 2.32 8.32
N ILE A 23 0.83 2.72 7.71
CA ILE A 23 0.26 4.06 7.82
C ILE A 23 -1.16 3.97 8.38
N ILE A 24 -1.43 4.83 9.35
CA ILE A 24 -2.71 5.01 10.03
C ILE A 24 -3.24 6.40 9.68
N ILE A 25 -4.43 6.46 9.09
CA ILE A 25 -5.14 7.70 8.76
C ILE A 25 -6.54 7.58 9.35
N TRP A 26 -7.06 8.68 9.89
CA TRP A 26 -8.37 8.73 10.55
C TRP A 26 -9.30 9.75 9.89
N GLY A 27 -10.59 9.64 10.20
CA GLY A 27 -11.62 10.59 9.80
C GLY A 27 -11.85 10.66 8.29
N LYS A 28 -12.29 11.83 7.82
CA LYS A 28 -12.70 12.05 6.43
C LYS A 28 -11.59 11.76 5.41
N SER A 29 -10.33 12.01 5.76
CA SER A 29 -9.18 11.72 4.91
C SER A 29 -9.07 10.21 4.61
N ALA A 30 -9.36 9.35 5.60
CA ALA A 30 -9.34 7.91 5.40
C ALA A 30 -10.46 7.44 4.46
N GLU A 31 -11.68 7.95 4.63
CA GLU A 31 -12.84 7.63 3.78
C GLU A 31 -12.60 8.04 2.32
N THR A 32 -12.05 9.25 2.14
CA THR A 32 -11.71 9.78 0.82
C THR A 32 -10.59 8.95 0.18
N LEU A 33 -9.56 8.60 0.94
CA LEU A 33 -8.46 7.78 0.44
C LEU A 33 -8.94 6.41 -0.02
N VAL A 34 -9.79 5.72 0.75
CA VAL A 34 -10.35 4.42 0.34
C VAL A 34 -11.15 4.52 -0.96
N SER A 35 -11.83 5.65 -1.18
CA SER A 35 -12.64 5.86 -2.39
C SER A 35 -11.80 6.08 -3.65
N TYR A 36 -10.60 6.65 -3.54
CA TYR A 36 -9.77 7.03 -4.68
C TYR A 36 -8.49 6.20 -4.84
N ALA A 37 -7.94 5.66 -3.75
CA ALA A 37 -6.75 4.82 -3.77
C ALA A 37 -7.13 3.35 -3.92
N LYS A 38 -6.52 2.68 -4.90
CA LYS A 38 -6.60 1.23 -5.08
C LYS A 38 -5.25 0.59 -4.78
N LYS A 39 -5.21 -0.75 -4.76
CA LYS A 39 -3.94 -1.49 -4.66
C LYS A 39 -3.00 -1.03 -5.78
N GLY A 40 -1.76 -0.73 -5.43
CA GLY A 40 -0.74 -0.24 -6.36
C GLY A 40 -0.86 1.23 -6.72
N SER A 41 -1.77 1.99 -6.10
CA SER A 41 -1.83 3.43 -6.33
C SER A 41 -0.59 4.14 -5.78
N LEU A 42 -0.04 5.07 -6.56
CA LEU A 42 1.10 5.89 -6.16
C LEU A 42 0.60 7.07 -5.32
N ILE A 43 1.05 7.13 -4.07
CA ILE A 43 0.55 8.06 -3.06
C ILE A 43 1.73 8.68 -2.30
N SER A 44 1.68 9.99 -2.06
CA SER A 44 2.51 10.69 -1.07
C SER A 44 1.77 10.74 0.26
N ILE A 45 2.48 10.51 1.36
CA ILE A 45 1.94 10.62 2.71
C ILE A 45 2.83 11.58 3.50
N GLU A 46 2.20 12.54 4.16
CA GLU A 46 2.84 13.41 5.14
C GLU A 46 2.19 13.16 6.50
N GLY A 47 3.02 13.08 7.55
CA GLY A 47 2.55 12.72 8.88
C GLY A 47 3.67 12.53 9.87
N GLU A 48 3.34 11.89 10.99
CA GLU A 48 4.22 11.72 12.13
C GLU A 48 4.57 10.26 12.38
N ILE A 49 5.84 9.98 12.68
CA ILE A 49 6.25 8.64 13.10
C ILE A 49 5.82 8.43 14.56
N ARG A 50 5.06 7.36 14.79
CA ARG A 50 4.57 6.96 16.11
C ARG A 50 5.03 5.54 16.41
N THR A 51 5.62 5.35 17.58
CA THR A 51 5.97 4.01 18.08
C THR A 51 5.10 3.70 19.28
N ARG A 52 4.35 2.61 19.21
CA ARG A 52 3.56 2.08 20.32
C ARG A 52 4.07 0.71 20.72
N ASN A 53 3.76 0.30 21.93
CA ASN A 53 4.04 -1.05 22.39
C ASN A 53 2.76 -1.72 22.86
N TYR A 54 2.70 -3.04 22.71
CA TYR A 54 1.64 -3.87 23.26
C TYR A 54 2.25 -5.17 23.77
N THR A 55 1.61 -5.76 24.76
CA THR A 55 2.00 -7.07 25.31
C THR A 55 1.10 -8.13 24.69
N ASP A 56 1.69 -9.18 24.15
CA ASP A 56 0.92 -10.32 23.63
C ASP A 56 0.42 -11.24 24.77
N LYS A 57 -0.33 -12.28 24.40
CA LYS A 57 -0.86 -13.27 25.36
C LYS A 57 0.24 -14.11 26.02
N GLN A 58 1.46 -14.09 25.49
CA GLN A 58 2.63 -14.78 26.02
C GLN A 58 3.52 -13.86 26.88
N ASN A 59 3.02 -12.67 27.22
CA ASN A 59 3.71 -11.66 28.01
C ASN A 59 4.97 -11.08 27.33
N GLN A 60 5.08 -11.20 26.00
CA GLN A 60 6.16 -10.58 25.23
C GLN A 60 5.76 -9.18 24.80
N LYS A 61 6.68 -8.22 24.96
CA LYS A 61 6.46 -6.82 24.60
C LYS A 61 6.89 -6.59 23.15
N HIS A 62 5.92 -6.22 22.31
CA HIS A 62 6.14 -5.89 20.91
C HIS A 62 6.13 -4.39 20.70
N TYR A 63 7.06 -3.90 19.88
CA TYR A 63 7.13 -2.49 19.48
C TYR A 63 6.69 -2.39 18.02
N VAL A 64 5.75 -1.49 17.74
CA VAL A 64 5.26 -1.22 16.40
C VAL A 64 5.53 0.23 16.07
N THR A 65 6.24 0.47 14.97
CA THR A 65 6.47 1.80 14.42
C THR A 65 5.55 1.98 13.22
N GLU A 66 4.75 3.03 13.25
CA GLU A 66 3.74 3.35 12.25
C GLU A 66 3.79 4.85 11.94
N ILE A 67 3.25 5.26 10.79
CA ILE A 67 3.07 6.66 10.45
C ILE A 67 1.63 7.05 10.70
N LEU A 68 1.39 8.07 11.52
CA LEU A 68 0.12 8.75 11.62
C LEU A 68 0.02 9.77 10.47
N GLY A 69 -0.73 9.44 9.42
CA GLY A 69 -0.89 10.29 8.23
C GLY A 69 -1.83 11.46 8.50
N LEU A 70 -1.36 12.67 8.21
CA LEU A 70 -2.09 13.93 8.36
C LEU A 70 -2.68 14.39 7.02
N SER A 71 -1.88 14.28 5.95
CA SER A 71 -2.24 14.65 4.58
C SER A 71 -1.71 13.62 3.58
N TYR A 72 -2.32 13.57 2.41
CA TYR A 72 -1.90 12.68 1.33
C TYR A 72 -2.16 13.31 -0.03
N ASP A 73 -1.33 12.94 -1.00
CA ASP A 73 -1.51 13.30 -2.41
C ASP A 73 -1.55 12.04 -3.27
N LEU A 74 -2.50 11.97 -4.19
CA LEU A 74 -2.52 10.95 -5.24
C LEU A 74 -1.62 11.42 -6.38
N LEU A 75 -0.58 10.64 -6.67
CA LEU A 75 0.46 11.03 -7.63
C LEU A 75 0.22 10.47 -9.05
N GLU A 76 -0.87 9.73 -9.26
CA GLU A 76 -1.20 9.13 -10.55
C GLU A 76 -2.23 9.94 -11.33
N SER A 77 -2.06 9.99 -12.65
CA SER A 77 -3.06 10.57 -13.53
C SER A 77 -4.29 9.66 -13.64
N ARG A 78 -5.46 10.26 -13.89
CA ARG A 78 -6.70 9.49 -14.18
C ARG A 78 -6.53 8.55 -15.38
N ALA A 79 -5.74 8.96 -16.39
CA ALA A 79 -5.45 8.11 -17.54
C ALA A 79 -4.63 6.87 -17.16
N THR A 80 -3.63 7.04 -16.30
CA THR A 80 -2.81 5.92 -15.76
C THR A 80 -3.66 4.97 -14.92
N ILE A 81 -4.58 5.51 -14.12
CA ILE A 81 -5.54 4.72 -13.34
C ILE A 81 -6.44 3.91 -14.28
N ALA A 82 -7.04 4.53 -15.29
CA ALA A 82 -7.93 3.86 -16.25
C ALA A 82 -7.21 2.76 -17.06
N LEU A 83 -5.97 3.02 -17.50
CA LEU A 83 -5.15 2.02 -18.20
C LEU A 83 -4.89 0.79 -17.32
N ARG A 84 -4.51 1.01 -16.05
CA ARG A 84 -4.30 -0.09 -15.10
C ARG A 84 -5.60 -0.85 -14.83
N GLU A 85 -6.72 -0.17 -14.66
CA GLU A 85 -8.02 -0.83 -14.46
C GLU A 85 -8.41 -1.69 -15.67
N SER A 86 -8.15 -1.21 -16.89
CA SER A 86 -8.37 -2.02 -18.10
C SER A 86 -7.45 -3.24 -18.17
N ALA A 87 -6.17 -3.10 -17.80
CA ALA A 87 -5.21 -4.20 -17.78
C ALA A 87 -5.58 -5.29 -16.75
N VAL A 88 -5.94 -4.89 -15.53
CA VAL A 88 -6.39 -5.81 -14.47
C VAL A 88 -7.64 -6.56 -14.91
N LYS A 89 -8.61 -5.87 -15.53
CA LYS A 89 -9.84 -6.51 -16.01
C LYS A 89 -9.56 -7.54 -17.11
N VAL A 90 -8.58 -7.27 -17.98
CA VAL A 90 -8.17 -8.21 -19.03
C VAL A 90 -7.53 -9.45 -18.42
N GLU A 91 -6.61 -9.29 -17.45
CA GLU A 91 -6.01 -10.43 -16.74
C GLU A 91 -7.05 -11.27 -15.99
N GLU A 92 -7.98 -10.64 -15.28
CA GLU A 92 -9.06 -11.32 -14.54
C GLU A 92 -9.97 -12.12 -15.51
N THR A 93 -10.33 -11.55 -16.67
CA THR A 93 -11.11 -12.27 -17.68
C THR A 93 -10.36 -13.44 -18.33
N LEU A 94 -9.03 -13.36 -18.42
CA LEU A 94 -8.20 -14.44 -18.96
C LEU A 94 -8.05 -15.58 -17.96
N LEU A 95 -7.91 -15.26 -16.67
CA LEU A 95 -7.88 -16.24 -15.58
C LEU A 95 -9.22 -16.99 -15.46
N ASP A 96 -10.34 -16.28 -15.53
CA ASP A 96 -11.69 -16.88 -15.51
C ASP A 96 -11.96 -17.78 -16.73
N ALA A 97 -11.35 -17.47 -17.89
CA ALA A 97 -11.47 -18.28 -19.10
C ALA A 97 -10.61 -19.55 -19.06
N GLU A 98 -9.52 -19.55 -18.28
CA GLU A 98 -8.64 -20.71 -18.06
C GLU A 98 -9.16 -21.66 -16.96
N GLU A 99 -10.05 -21.18 -16.07
CA GLU A 99 -10.70 -22.00 -15.03
C GLU A 99 -11.96 -22.77 -15.52
N LEU A 100 -12.39 -22.60 -16.77
CA LEU A 100 -13.54 -23.35 -17.27
C LEU A 100 -13.18 -24.83 -17.54
N PRO A 101 -13.82 -25.79 -16.84
CA PRO A 101 -13.64 -27.19 -17.14
C PRO A 101 -14.41 -27.52 -18.42
N PHE A 102 -13.80 -28.28 -19.32
CA PHE A 102 -14.59 -29.30 -20.00
C PHE A 102 -15.08 -30.31 -18.96
#